data_AF-A0A3D2RUP8-F1
#
_entry.id   AF-A0A3D2RUP8-F1
#
_cell.length_a   1.000
_cell.length_b   1.000
_cell.length_c   1.000
_cell.angle_alpha   90.00
_cell.angle_beta   90.00
_cell.angle_gamma   90.00
#
_symmetry.space_group_name_H-M   'P 1'
#
loop_
_entity.id
_entity.type
_entity.pdbx_description
1 polymer ?
#
loop_
_entity_poly.entity_id
_entity_poly.type
_entity_poly.pdbx_seq_one_letter_code
_entity_poly.pdbx_strand_id
1 'polypeptide(L)'
;MMIPSHALSGLICLHLGQILVSRTDGTARWVKTPRWAWLALGLGLAFLSHALIDAMAIFTYHESSPYGSIFSRLVFWSWFLSGAGIITWAMWTDIRYMYGMLVALSYDIWDHYILRFVEGVLDGFPEGFMARYTHRFEILQLHQLEWLLLDNFLVGIERHYGDPRFLIVE
;
A
#
# COMPACT_ATOMS: atom_id res chain seq x y z
N MET A 1 7.17 4.85 -0.44
CA MET A 1 5.88 4.36 0.10
C MET A 1 5.05 5.55 0.60
N MET A 2 3.98 5.87 -0.12
CA MET A 2 3.00 6.90 0.28
C MET A 2 2.03 6.33 1.32
N ILE A 3 2.53 6.08 2.53
CA ILE A 3 1.75 5.48 3.64
C ILE A 3 0.33 6.10 3.79
N PRO A 4 0.14 7.44 3.69
CA PRO A 4 -1.19 8.05 3.77
C PRO A 4 -2.16 7.53 2.70
N SER A 5 -1.70 7.40 1.46
CA SER A 5 -2.51 6.96 0.33
C SER A 5 -2.99 5.52 0.52
N HIS A 6 -2.08 4.62 0.91
CA HIS A 6 -2.46 3.22 1.16
C HIS A 6 -3.41 3.11 2.35
N ALA A 7 -3.14 3.79 3.46
CA ALA A 7 -4.01 3.77 4.64
C ALA A 7 -5.43 4.31 4.31
N LEU A 8 -5.53 5.45 3.64
CA LEU A 8 -6.82 6.00 3.21
C LEU A 8 -7.54 5.08 2.22
N SER A 9 -6.80 4.47 1.29
CA SER A 9 -7.40 3.52 0.34
C SER A 9 -8.02 2.31 1.03
N GLY A 10 -7.36 1.77 2.07
CA GLY A 10 -7.89 0.68 2.87
C GLY A 10 -9.21 1.06 3.56
N LEU A 11 -9.29 2.26 4.11
CA LEU A 11 -10.52 2.79 4.71
C LEU A 11 -11.64 2.98 3.66
N ILE A 12 -11.32 3.60 2.53
CA ILE A 12 -12.27 3.82 1.43
C ILE A 12 -12.81 2.47 0.91
N CYS A 13 -11.94 1.48 0.75
CA CYS A 13 -12.33 0.15 0.27
C CYS A 13 -13.30 -0.56 1.22
N LEU A 14 -13.16 -0.40 2.54
CA LEU A 14 -14.15 -0.91 3.49
C LEU A 14 -15.52 -0.25 3.31
N HIS A 15 -15.57 1.06 3.09
CA HIS A 15 -16.81 1.76 2.80
C HIS A 15 -17.40 1.33 1.45
N LEU A 16 -16.57 1.13 0.42
CA LEU A 16 -17.04 0.60 -0.86
C LEU A 16 -17.64 -0.80 -0.68
N GLY A 17 -17.01 -1.68 0.10
CA GLY A 17 -17.56 -2.98 0.46
C GLY A 17 -18.95 -2.86 1.10
N GLN A 18 -19.14 -1.90 2.01
CA GLN A 18 -20.46 -1.61 2.61
C GLN A 18 -21.47 -1.10 1.59
N ILE A 19 -21.10 -0.16 0.71
CA ILE A 19 -21.98 0.41 -0.31
C ILE A 19 -22.42 -0.65 -1.33
N LEU A 20 -21.53 -1.58 -1.67
CA LEU A 20 -21.80 -2.68 -2.61
C LEU A 20 -22.76 -3.73 -2.03
N VAL A 21 -22.78 -3.91 -0.71
CA VAL A 21 -23.59 -4.93 -0.04
C VAL A 21 -24.87 -4.37 0.57
N SER A 22 -24.87 -3.10 0.98
CA SER A 22 -25.97 -2.46 1.69
C SER A 22 -26.54 -1.29 0.88
N ARG A 23 -27.85 -1.07 1.02
CA ARG A 23 -28.53 0.14 0.57
C ARG A 23 -28.42 1.24 1.62
N THR A 24 -28.80 2.45 1.26
CA THR A 24 -28.81 3.62 2.16
C THR A 24 -29.75 3.46 3.34
N ASP A 25 -30.79 2.64 3.22
CA ASP A 25 -31.73 2.28 4.28
C ASP A 25 -31.23 1.14 5.20
N GLY A 26 -30.00 0.66 4.99
CA GLY A 26 -29.39 -0.43 5.77
C GLY A 26 -29.84 -1.83 5.37
N THR A 27 -30.71 -1.97 4.37
CA THR A 27 -31.11 -3.29 3.85
C THR A 27 -30.04 -3.87 2.92
N ALA A 28 -29.97 -5.20 2.83
CA ALA A 28 -29.06 -5.86 1.91
C ALA A 28 -29.44 -5.55 0.45
N ARG A 29 -28.45 -5.18 -0.36
CA ARG A 29 -28.62 -4.88 -1.79
C ARG A 29 -28.95 -6.15 -2.59
N TRP A 30 -28.36 -7.29 -2.22
CA TRP A 30 -28.53 -8.57 -2.89
C TRP A 30 -29.24 -9.59 -2.01
N VAL A 31 -30.03 -10.46 -2.65
CA VAL A 31 -30.79 -11.52 -1.99
C VAL A 31 -29.83 -12.54 -1.37
N LYS A 32 -30.05 -12.92 -0.10
CA LYS A 32 -29.24 -13.88 0.67
C LYS A 32 -27.76 -13.47 0.88
N THR A 33 -27.45 -12.18 0.92
CA THR A 33 -26.08 -11.74 1.19
C THR A 33 -25.68 -12.01 2.65
N PRO A 34 -24.57 -12.72 2.93
CA PRO A 34 -24.07 -12.88 4.29
C PRO A 34 -23.68 -11.53 4.90
N ARG A 35 -23.87 -11.38 6.22
CA ARG A 35 -23.51 -10.15 6.95
C ARG A 35 -22.03 -9.78 6.84
N TRP A 36 -21.14 -10.74 6.62
CA TRP A 36 -19.69 -10.50 6.50
C TRP A 36 -19.26 -10.15 5.08
N ALA A 37 -20.14 -10.24 4.07
CA ALA A 37 -19.77 -10.05 2.67
C ALA A 37 -19.21 -8.65 2.39
N TRP A 38 -19.72 -7.62 3.08
CA TRP A 38 -19.20 -6.25 2.91
C TRP A 38 -17.73 -6.16 3.33
N LEU A 39 -17.36 -6.87 4.40
CA LEU A 39 -16.00 -6.88 4.92
C LEU A 39 -15.09 -7.64 3.97
N ALA A 40 -15.50 -8.83 3.52
CA ALA A 40 -14.71 -9.61 2.57
C ALA A 40 -14.47 -8.85 1.26
N LEU A 41 -15.50 -8.21 0.69
CA LEU A 41 -15.36 -7.36 -0.49
C LEU A 41 -14.46 -6.16 -0.22
N GLY A 42 -14.65 -5.48 0.92
CA GLY A 42 -13.82 -4.34 1.29
C GLY A 42 -12.35 -4.68 1.47
N LEU A 43 -12.03 -5.83 2.08
CA LEU A 43 -10.65 -6.31 2.23
C LEU A 43 -10.06 -6.74 0.88
N GLY A 44 -10.84 -7.41 0.02
CA GLY A 44 -10.40 -7.74 -1.33
C GLY A 44 -10.07 -6.48 -2.15
N LEU A 45 -10.91 -5.45 -2.07
CA LEU A 45 -10.65 -4.16 -2.70
C LEU A 45 -9.42 -3.47 -2.11
N ALA A 46 -9.26 -3.49 -0.77
CA ALA A 46 -8.09 -2.90 -0.11
C ALA A 46 -6.77 -3.60 -0.48
N PHE A 47 -6.81 -4.92 -0.67
CA PHE A 47 -5.65 -5.68 -1.14
C PHE A 47 -5.26 -5.27 -2.56
N LEU A 48 -6.23 -5.14 -3.46
CA LEU A 48 -5.99 -4.72 -4.85
C LEU A 48 -5.62 -3.24 -4.97
N SER A 49 -6.13 -2.38 -4.08
CA SER A 49 -5.86 -0.95 -4.11
C SER A 49 -4.39 -0.63 -3.88
N HIS A 50 -3.67 -1.47 -3.13
CA HIS A 50 -2.23 -1.31 -2.95
C HIS A 50 -1.50 -1.35 -4.30
N ALA A 51 -1.61 -2.47 -5.01
CA ALA A 51 -0.95 -2.66 -6.30
C ALA A 51 -1.37 -1.59 -7.33
N LEU A 52 -2.64 -1.15 -7.29
CA LEU A 52 -3.11 -0.07 -8.16
C LEU A 52 -2.46 1.27 -7.81
N ILE A 53 -2.37 1.61 -6.51
CA ILE A 53 -1.74 2.86 -6.07
C ILE A 53 -0.28 2.88 -6.46
N ASP A 54 0.47 1.80 -6.23
CA ASP A 54 1.89 1.76 -6.57
C ASP A 54 2.12 1.79 -8.08
N ALA A 55 1.33 1.03 -8.84
CA ALA A 55 1.40 1.07 -10.30
C ALA A 55 1.09 2.47 -10.87
N MET A 56 0.22 3.25 -10.20
CA MET A 56 -0.08 4.63 -10.59
C MET A 56 0.90 5.66 -10.00
N ALA A 57 1.56 5.35 -8.90
CA ALA A 57 2.36 6.27 -8.09
C ALA A 57 3.84 5.91 -8.01
N ILE A 58 4.33 5.18 -9.01
CA ILE A 58 5.74 4.84 -9.30
C ILE A 58 6.75 5.99 -9.03
N PHE A 59 6.29 7.24 -8.97
CA PHE A 59 7.06 8.48 -8.81
C PHE A 59 7.42 8.88 -7.37
N THR A 60 7.16 8.04 -6.37
CA THR A 60 7.15 8.47 -4.95
C THR A 60 8.03 7.63 -4.03
N TYR A 61 9.27 7.39 -4.44
CA TYR A 61 10.31 6.90 -3.54
C TYR A 61 11.18 8.07 -3.07
N HIS A 62 11.04 8.41 -1.80
CA HIS A 62 11.90 9.38 -1.12
C HIS A 62 12.76 8.65 -0.09
N GLU A 63 14.06 8.86 -0.20
CA GLU A 63 15.03 8.26 0.69
C GLU A 63 14.97 8.91 2.08
N SER A 64 14.91 8.08 3.13
CA SER A 64 15.02 8.50 4.53
C SER A 64 16.46 8.70 5.00
N SER A 65 17.43 8.36 4.13
CA SER A 65 18.86 8.39 4.42
C SER A 65 19.31 9.79 4.87
N PRO A 66 20.20 9.87 5.88
CA PRO A 66 20.78 11.14 6.29
C PRO A 66 21.63 11.79 5.18
N TYR A 67 22.02 11.03 4.15
CA TYR A 67 22.77 11.51 2.99
C TYR A 67 21.87 11.96 1.82
N GLY A 68 20.55 11.76 1.91
CA GLY A 68 19.58 12.20 0.90
C GLY A 68 19.32 13.71 0.93
N SER A 69 18.66 14.24 -0.12
CA SER A 69 18.32 15.66 -0.20
C SER A 69 17.34 16.10 0.91
N ILE A 70 17.40 17.37 1.31
CA ILE A 70 16.48 17.94 2.33
C ILE A 70 15.03 17.72 1.92
N PHE A 71 14.70 17.97 0.64
CA PHE A 71 13.37 17.76 0.09
C PHE A 71 12.92 16.30 0.24
N SER A 72 13.74 15.34 -0.19
CA SER A 72 13.42 13.91 -0.06
C SER A 72 13.13 13.52 1.39
N ARG A 73 13.96 13.99 2.32
CA ARG A 73 13.75 13.74 3.76
C ARG A 73 12.45 14.35 4.27
N LEU A 74 12.13 15.59 3.88
CA LEU A 74 10.88 16.25 4.28
C LEU A 74 9.65 15.50 3.76
N VAL A 75 9.66 15.08 2.50
CA VAL A 75 8.54 14.31 1.93
C VAL A 75 8.39 12.96 2.63
N PHE A 76 9.48 12.22 2.79
CA PHE A 76 9.48 10.95 3.51
C PHE A 76 8.86 11.07 4.92
N TRP A 77 9.38 12.00 5.73
CA TRP A 77 8.90 12.18 7.10
C TRP A 77 7.47 12.72 7.15
N SER A 78 7.08 13.57 6.19
CA SER A 78 5.70 14.05 6.08
C SER A 78 4.74 12.90 5.82
N TRP A 79 5.02 12.03 4.85
CA TRP A 79 4.17 10.86 4.60
C TRP A 79 4.15 9.89 5.77
N PHE A 80 5.29 9.65 6.41
CA PHE A 80 5.35 8.80 7.59
C PHE A 80 4.46 9.32 8.71
N LEU A 81 4.62 10.60 9.09
CA LEU A 81 3.86 11.22 10.17
C LEU A 81 2.37 11.36 9.83
N SER A 82 2.03 11.74 8.60
CA SER A 82 0.64 11.78 8.14
C SER A 82 0.00 10.40 8.15
N GLY A 83 0.73 9.36 7.71
CA GLY A 83 0.26 7.98 7.74
C GLY A 83 0.00 7.49 9.16
N ALA A 84 0.95 7.74 10.07
CA ALA A 84 0.79 7.44 11.49
C ALA A 84 -0.41 8.18 12.10
N GLY A 85 -0.61 9.46 11.73
CA GLY A 85 -1.75 10.25 12.15
C GLY A 85 -3.09 9.67 11.66
N ILE A 86 -3.18 9.29 10.39
CA ILE A 86 -4.38 8.66 9.80
C ILE A 86 -4.70 7.34 10.49
N ILE A 87 -3.71 6.48 10.70
CA ILE A 87 -3.89 5.19 11.38
C ILE A 87 -4.36 5.42 12.82
N THR A 88 -3.70 6.32 13.56
CA THR A 88 -4.09 6.65 14.95
C THR A 88 -5.51 7.18 15.02
N TRP A 89 -5.86 8.13 14.14
CA TRP A 89 -7.21 8.69 14.05
C TRP A 89 -8.26 7.62 13.73
N ALA A 90 -7.95 6.72 12.79
CA ALA A 90 -8.85 5.65 12.40
C ALA A 90 -9.08 4.66 13.54
N MET A 91 -8.03 4.28 14.28
CA MET A 91 -8.14 3.45 15.48
C MET A 91 -9.05 4.06 16.55
N TRP A 92 -8.95 5.37 16.76
CA TRP A 92 -9.80 6.08 17.72
C TRP A 92 -11.25 6.22 17.25
N THR A 93 -11.45 6.32 15.94
CA THR A 93 -12.79 6.48 15.35
C THR A 93 -13.55 5.16 15.30
N ASP A 94 -12.93 4.12 14.72
CA ASP A 94 -13.49 2.78 14.60
C ASP A 94 -12.39 1.76 14.28
N ILE A 95 -12.16 0.80 15.18
CA ILE A 95 -11.14 -0.23 15.00
C ILE A 95 -11.32 -1.06 13.72
N ARG A 96 -12.54 -1.12 13.15
CA ARG A 96 -12.79 -1.86 11.92
C ARG A 96 -12.07 -1.27 10.72
N TYR A 97 -11.77 0.03 10.74
CA TYR A 97 -10.95 0.67 9.70
C TYR A 97 -9.54 0.08 9.63
N MET A 98 -9.02 -0.45 10.75
CA MET A 98 -7.71 -1.07 10.76
C MET A 98 -7.62 -2.32 9.89
N TYR A 99 -8.72 -3.06 9.70
CA TYR A 99 -8.67 -4.24 8.83
C TYR A 99 -8.34 -3.85 7.39
N GLY A 100 -8.99 -2.82 6.87
CA GLY A 100 -8.73 -2.31 5.52
C GLY A 100 -7.33 -1.73 5.40
N MET A 101 -6.91 -0.93 6.38
CA MET A 101 -5.56 -0.33 6.40
C MET A 101 -4.46 -1.39 6.46
N LEU A 102 -4.58 -2.39 7.33
CA LEU A 102 -3.59 -3.47 7.45
C LEU A 102 -3.50 -4.30 6.17
N VAL A 103 -4.65 -4.61 5.55
CA VAL A 103 -4.64 -5.34 4.27
C VAL A 103 -4.02 -4.49 3.16
N ALA A 104 -4.33 -3.19 3.09
CA ALA A 104 -3.73 -2.29 2.11
C ALA A 104 -2.22 -2.07 2.34
N LEU A 105 -1.70 -2.22 3.56
CA LEU A 105 -0.27 -2.10 3.89
C LEU A 105 0.45 -3.47 3.88
N SER A 106 -0.28 -4.56 3.67
CA SER A 106 0.25 -5.91 3.81
C SER A 106 1.32 -6.25 2.76
N TYR A 107 1.25 -5.65 1.56
CA TYR A 107 2.25 -5.80 0.51
C TYR A 107 3.63 -5.35 0.98
N ASP A 108 3.74 -4.12 1.46
CA ASP A 108 4.98 -3.57 2.00
C ASP A 108 5.48 -4.36 3.21
N ILE A 109 4.58 -4.69 4.14
CA ILE A 109 4.93 -5.47 5.33
C ILE A 109 5.48 -6.84 4.91
N TRP A 110 4.84 -7.50 3.95
CA TRP A 110 5.26 -8.80 3.47
C TRP A 110 6.58 -8.72 2.69
N ASP A 111 6.66 -7.90 1.66
CA ASP A 111 7.82 -7.86 0.75
C ASP A 111 9.03 -7.17 1.38
N HIS A 112 8.83 -6.02 2.03
CA HIS A 112 9.93 -5.19 2.52
C HIS A 112 10.36 -5.51 3.96
N TYR A 113 9.49 -6.14 4.77
CA TYR A 113 9.86 -6.55 6.11
C TYR A 113 10.00 -8.06 6.23
N ILE A 114 8.98 -8.85 5.92
CA ILE A 114 9.00 -10.29 6.19
C ILE A 114 9.96 -11.02 5.24
N LEU A 115 9.80 -10.87 3.92
CA LEU A 115 10.63 -11.57 2.94
C LEU A 115 12.10 -11.16 3.05
N ARG A 116 12.38 -9.85 3.17
CA ARG A 116 13.74 -9.33 3.36
C ARG A 116 14.37 -9.83 4.66
N PHE A 117 13.60 -9.89 5.75
CA PHE A 117 14.08 -10.45 7.00
C PHE A 117 14.44 -11.93 6.87
N VAL A 118 13.57 -12.74 6.26
CA VAL A 118 13.83 -14.17 6.07
C VAL A 118 15.06 -14.38 5.17
N GLU A 119 15.21 -13.62 4.10
CA GLU A 119 16.41 -13.72 3.26
C GLU A 119 17.68 -13.31 4.01
N GLY A 120 17.62 -12.23 4.78
CA GLY A 120 18.71 -11.79 5.66
C GLY A 120 19.13 -12.86 6.66
N VAL A 121 18.17 -13.55 7.30
CA VAL A 121 18.44 -14.68 8.21
C VAL A 121 19.21 -15.78 7.49
N LEU A 122 18.80 -16.14 6.28
CA LEU A 122 19.46 -17.19 5.49
C LEU A 122 20.87 -16.80 5.02
N ASP A 123 21.17 -15.51 4.91
CA ASP A 123 22.48 -14.98 4.55
C ASP A 123 23.34 -14.60 5.78
N GLY A 124 22.86 -14.84 7.00
CA GLY A 124 23.60 -14.53 8.24
C GLY A 124 23.63 -13.04 8.60
N PHE A 125 22.57 -12.29 8.24
CA PHE A 125 22.40 -10.85 8.47
C PHE A 125 23.53 -9.97 7.90
N PRO A 126 23.79 -10.03 6.59
CA PRO A 126 24.82 -9.18 5.99
C PRO A 126 24.43 -7.70 6.10
N GLU A 127 25.43 -6.82 6.13
CA GLU A 127 25.19 -5.38 6.22
C GLU A 127 24.28 -4.88 5.08
N GLY A 128 23.27 -4.09 5.44
CA GLY A 128 22.29 -3.52 4.50
C GLY A 128 21.31 -4.53 3.89
N PHE A 129 21.14 -5.74 4.45
CA PHE A 129 20.25 -6.76 3.87
C PHE A 129 18.81 -6.28 3.66
N MET A 130 18.30 -5.38 4.51
CA MET A 130 16.96 -4.78 4.38
C MET A 130 16.80 -3.88 3.15
N ALA A 131 17.89 -3.49 2.48
CA ALA A 131 17.86 -2.73 1.23
C ALA A 131 18.04 -3.63 0.00
N ARG A 132 18.31 -4.93 0.18
CA ARG A 132 18.53 -5.87 -0.92
C ARG A 132 17.20 -6.41 -1.45
N TYR A 133 17.23 -6.79 -2.72
CA TYR A 133 16.10 -7.43 -3.38
C TYR A 133 16.02 -8.91 -3.02
N THR A 134 14.81 -9.43 -2.82
CA THR A 134 14.57 -10.80 -2.35
C THR A 134 14.53 -11.84 -3.47
N HIS A 135 15.70 -12.17 -4.01
CA HIS A 135 15.85 -13.09 -5.16
C HIS A 135 15.35 -14.51 -4.85
N ARG A 136 15.55 -15.03 -3.63
CA ARG A 136 15.11 -16.40 -3.27
C ARG A 136 13.59 -16.54 -3.15
N PHE A 137 12.89 -15.42 -2.96
CA PHE A 137 11.45 -15.39 -2.69
C PHE A 137 10.69 -14.53 -3.70
N GLU A 138 11.25 -14.33 -4.89
CA GLU A 138 10.67 -13.51 -5.95
C GLU A 138 9.21 -13.91 -6.27
N ILE A 139 8.95 -15.22 -6.37
CA ILE A 139 7.60 -15.75 -6.64
C ILE A 139 6.59 -15.50 -5.51
N LEU A 140 7.07 -15.17 -4.30
CA LEU A 140 6.24 -14.87 -3.14
C LEU A 140 6.05 -13.36 -2.95
N GLN A 141 6.71 -12.51 -3.74
CA GLN A 141 6.56 -11.07 -3.67
C GLN A 141 5.16 -10.67 -4.14
N LEU A 142 4.43 -9.95 -3.29
CA LEU A 142 3.11 -9.46 -3.64
C LEU A 142 3.18 -8.34 -4.68
N HIS A 143 4.28 -7.58 -4.73
CA HIS A 143 4.50 -6.56 -5.77
C HIS A 143 4.53 -7.14 -7.19
N GLN A 144 4.64 -8.46 -7.38
CA GLN A 144 4.43 -9.10 -8.70
C GLN A 144 3.05 -8.75 -9.29
N LEU A 145 2.03 -8.49 -8.46
CA LEU A 145 0.74 -8.01 -8.96
C LEU A 145 0.81 -6.59 -9.51
N GLU A 146 1.58 -5.69 -8.87
CA GLU A 146 1.84 -4.34 -9.39
C GLU A 146 2.50 -4.42 -10.77
N TRP A 147 3.57 -5.22 -10.90
CA TRP A 147 4.26 -5.44 -12.17
C TRP A 147 3.32 -5.99 -13.25
N LEU A 148 2.45 -6.94 -12.89
CA LEU A 148 1.44 -7.46 -13.81
C LEU A 148 0.49 -6.34 -14.28
N LEU A 149 0.04 -5.47 -13.38
CA LEU A 149 -0.82 -4.33 -13.74
C LEU A 149 -0.09 -3.36 -14.68
N LEU A 150 1.17 -3.06 -14.38
CA LEU A 150 2.02 -2.17 -15.17
C LEU A 150 2.26 -2.70 -16.59
N ASP A 151 2.57 -3.97 -16.71
CA ASP A 151 3.02 -4.58 -17.97
C ASP A 151 1.86 -5.00 -18.88
N ASN A 152 0.62 -5.04 -18.37
CA ASN A 152 -0.54 -5.48 -19.15
C ASN A 152 -1.61 -4.39 -19.30
N PHE A 153 -1.80 -3.53 -18.29
CA PHE A 153 -2.91 -2.58 -18.26
C PHE A 153 -2.46 -1.12 -18.32
N LEU A 154 -1.24 -0.81 -17.86
CA LEU A 154 -0.72 0.57 -17.78
C LEU A 154 0.51 0.81 -18.67
N VAL A 155 0.75 -0.04 -19.66
CA VAL A 155 1.92 0.01 -20.57
C VAL A 155 2.08 1.36 -21.28
N GLY A 156 0.96 2.03 -21.58
CA GLY A 156 0.94 3.34 -22.26
C GLY A 156 1.02 4.55 -21.33
N ILE A 157 1.10 4.36 -20.01
CA ILE A 157 1.27 5.46 -19.06
C ILE A 157 2.76 5.82 -19.03
N GLU A 158 3.08 7.06 -19.39
CA GLU A 158 4.44 7.55 -19.42
C GLU A 158 5.07 7.47 -18.02
N ARG A 159 6.26 6.88 -17.95
CA ARG A 159 6.97 6.64 -16.69
C ARG A 159 8.07 7.69 -16.53
N HIS A 160 7.82 8.69 -15.71
CA HIS A 160 8.75 9.75 -15.33
C HIS A 160 9.71 9.34 -14.18
N TYR A 161 10.35 8.18 -14.26
CA TYR A 161 11.30 7.71 -13.24
C TYR A 161 12.49 8.67 -13.12
N GLY A 162 12.69 9.24 -11.93
CA GLY A 162 13.79 10.15 -11.68
C GLY A 162 13.71 11.48 -12.43
N ASP A 163 12.56 11.82 -13.04
CA ASP A 163 12.34 13.11 -13.68
C ASP A 163 12.10 14.18 -12.61
N PRO A 164 13.03 15.13 -12.42
CA PRO A 164 12.93 16.15 -11.38
C PRO A 164 11.64 16.98 -11.49
N ARG A 165 11.06 17.12 -12.69
CA ARG A 165 9.85 17.92 -12.94
C ARG A 165 8.60 17.34 -12.30
N PHE A 166 8.57 16.03 -12.11
CA PHE A 166 7.47 15.32 -11.42
C PHE A 166 7.79 15.09 -9.94
N LEU A 167 9.07 15.21 -9.56
CA LEU A 167 9.51 15.24 -8.17
C LEU A 167 9.33 16.62 -7.54
N ILE A 168 9.36 17.69 -8.34
CA ILE A 168 9.44 19.07 -7.86
C ILE A 168 8.78 20.00 -8.89
N VAL A 169 7.71 20.68 -8.49
CA VAL A 169 7.53 22.09 -8.87
C VAL A 169 8.72 22.80 -8.23
N GLU A 170 9.85 22.87 -8.94
CA GLU A 170 11.06 23.59 -8.49
C GLU A 170 10.75 25.07 -8.21
#